data_AF-A0A6N2N6B6-F1
#
_entry.id   AF-A0A6N2N6B6-F1
#
_cell.length_a   1.000
_cell.length_b   1.000
_cell.length_c   1.000
_cell.angle_alpha   90.00
_cell.angle_beta   90.00
_cell.angle_gamma   90.00
#
_symmetry.space_group_name_H-M   'P 1'
#
loop_
_entity.id
_entity.type
_entity.pdbx_description
1 polymer ?
#
loop_
_entity_poly.entity_id
_entity_poly.type
_entity_poly.pdbx_seq_one_letter_code
_entity_poly.pdbx_strand_id
1 'polypeptide(L)'
;MQMQLWLVWLYGFVLIAVSWYATQRLPPSSLELTRPRGLSHPLITIFSAPTAPGSDQTLAIRSWLALSPQITVVLFTQHPSFASAFGSRVLVDSTIDFTFLGTPFFHSMLEKSRVYTTDITVFVDPRTVLVPDLISTLNYAYELDRDWLLVASLRNVSYFPFRLDDAGEHWLREDGQRVRLAGDAWSSLAVESLRGGQNAYGLEQQKSTFT
;
A
#
# COMPACT_ATOMS: atom_id res chain seq x y z
N MET A 1 -46.21 -0.85 -39.38
CA MET A 1 -44.85 -1.16 -38.91
C MET A 1 -43.90 0.05 -38.90
N GLN A 2 -44.00 1.00 -39.84
CA GLN A 2 -43.09 2.16 -39.90
C GLN A 2 -43.19 3.14 -38.70
N MET A 3 -44.37 3.25 -38.07
CA MET A 3 -44.60 4.14 -36.92
C MET A 3 -43.99 3.61 -35.61
N GLN A 4 -43.84 2.28 -35.48
CA GLN A 4 -43.20 1.65 -34.31
C GLN A 4 -41.69 1.88 -34.32
N LEU A 5 -41.06 1.86 -35.50
CA LEU A 5 -39.62 2.09 -35.64
C LEU A 5 -39.25 3.54 -35.27
N TRP A 6 -40.10 4.50 -35.62
CA TRP A 6 -39.93 5.91 -35.24
C TRP A 6 -39.99 6.14 -33.73
N LEU A 7 -40.90 5.45 -33.04
CA LEU A 7 -41.00 5.50 -31.59
C LEU A 7 -39.75 4.93 -30.90
N VAL A 8 -39.20 3.82 -31.41
CA VAL A 8 -37.97 3.23 -30.86
C VAL A 8 -36.80 4.22 -30.96
N TRP A 9 -36.64 4.90 -32.10
CA TRP A 9 -35.60 5.92 -32.26
C TRP A 9 -35.81 7.13 -31.35
N LEU A 10 -37.04 7.63 -31.22
CA LEU A 10 -37.37 8.73 -30.30
C LEU A 10 -37.05 8.37 -28.84
N TYR A 11 -37.44 7.18 -28.38
CA TYR A 11 -37.12 6.71 -27.03
C TYR A 11 -35.61 6.53 -26.83
N GLY A 12 -34.88 6.05 -27.84
CA GLY A 12 -33.42 5.96 -27.79
C GLY A 12 -32.75 7.32 -27.58
N PHE A 13 -33.14 8.34 -28.36
CA PHE A 13 -32.61 9.70 -28.19
C PHE A 13 -32.98 10.31 -26.84
N VAL A 14 -34.20 10.10 -26.36
CA VAL A 14 -34.63 10.58 -25.03
C VAL A 14 -33.82 9.90 -23.93
N LEU A 15 -33.60 8.59 -24.00
CA LEU A 15 -32.78 7.87 -23.01
C LEU A 15 -31.33 8.33 -23.01
N ILE A 16 -30.74 8.60 -24.17
CA ILE A 16 -29.38 9.17 -24.28
C ILE A 16 -29.33 10.56 -23.66
N ALA A 17 -30.32 11.42 -23.95
CA ALA A 17 -30.40 12.76 -23.37
C ALA A 17 -30.59 12.73 -21.85
N VAL A 18 -31.45 11.84 -21.33
CA VAL A 18 -31.66 11.65 -19.89
C VAL A 18 -30.40 11.09 -19.22
N SER A 19 -29.73 10.13 -19.83
CA SER A 19 -28.46 9.58 -19.34
C SER A 19 -27.38 10.67 -19.27
N TRP A 20 -27.21 11.43 -20.35
CA TRP A 20 -26.27 12.55 -20.40
C TRP A 20 -26.61 13.64 -19.38
N TYR A 21 -27.89 13.97 -19.23
CA TYR A 21 -28.36 14.92 -18.23
C TYR A 21 -28.10 14.43 -16.80
N ALA A 22 -28.29 13.13 -16.54
CA ALA A 22 -27.92 12.52 -15.26
C ALA A 22 -26.39 12.57 -15.05
N THR A 23 -25.59 12.37 -16.08
CA THR A 23 -24.12 12.53 -16.01
C THR A 23 -23.70 13.98 -15.73
N GLN A 24 -24.38 14.97 -16.30
CA GLN A 24 -24.11 16.39 -16.03
C GLN A 24 -24.66 16.88 -14.67
N ARG A 25 -25.72 16.25 -14.16
CA ARG A 25 -26.31 16.55 -12.85
C ARG A 25 -25.76 15.73 -11.69
N LEU A 26 -24.98 14.70 -11.97
CA LEU A 26 -24.08 14.15 -10.98
C LEU A 26 -23.15 15.31 -10.60
N PRO A 27 -23.15 15.75 -9.33
CA PRO A 27 -22.17 16.73 -8.91
C PRO A 27 -20.79 16.18 -9.30
N PRO A 28 -19.89 17.01 -9.84
CA PRO A 28 -18.50 16.58 -9.92
C PRO A 28 -18.17 16.04 -8.55
N SER A 29 -17.61 14.83 -8.48
CA SER A 29 -17.03 14.28 -7.26
C SER A 29 -15.83 15.15 -6.88
N SER A 30 -16.13 16.38 -6.52
CA SER A 30 -15.24 17.40 -6.01
C SER A 30 -15.42 17.27 -4.52
N LEU A 31 -14.64 16.34 -3.95
CA LEU A 31 -14.07 16.55 -2.64
C LEU A 31 -13.10 17.74 -2.76
N GLU A 32 -13.60 18.92 -3.16
CA GLU A 32 -12.88 20.18 -3.03
C GLU A 32 -12.95 20.55 -1.55
N LEU A 33 -12.12 19.87 -0.76
CA LEU A 33 -11.67 20.44 0.49
C LEU A 33 -10.58 21.44 0.14
N THR A 34 -10.99 22.63 -0.34
CA THR A 34 -10.10 23.77 -0.52
C THR A 34 -9.41 24.06 0.82
N ARG A 35 -8.19 23.56 1.00
CA ARG A 35 -7.33 23.94 2.11
C ARG A 35 -6.08 24.60 1.53
N PRO A 36 -5.79 25.85 1.90
CA PRO A 36 -4.55 26.48 1.51
C PRO A 36 -3.44 25.78 2.27
N ARG A 37 -2.52 25.07 1.60
CA ARG A 37 -1.36 24.49 2.28
C ARG A 37 -0.07 24.91 1.62
N GLY A 38 0.52 25.95 2.22
CA GLY A 38 1.95 26.15 2.15
C GLY A 38 2.68 25.05 2.92
N LEU A 39 3.75 24.52 2.31
CA LEU A 39 4.95 23.92 2.93
C LEU A 39 4.76 22.87 4.04
N SER A 40 3.57 22.29 4.19
CA SER A 40 3.27 21.31 5.24
C SER A 40 3.30 19.91 4.63
N HIS A 41 4.21 19.06 5.13
CA HIS A 41 4.27 17.65 4.76
C HIS A 41 2.89 16.99 5.00
N PRO A 42 2.43 16.12 4.08
CA PRO A 42 1.13 15.47 4.22
C PRO A 42 1.13 14.54 5.43
N LEU A 43 0.01 14.51 6.17
CA LEU A 43 -0.18 13.54 7.24
C LEU A 43 -0.49 12.16 6.64
N ILE A 44 0.50 11.28 6.67
CA ILE A 44 0.40 9.92 6.11
C ILE A 44 0.02 8.94 7.23
N THR A 45 -1.03 8.15 7.00
CA THR A 45 -1.41 7.07 7.91
C THR A 45 -1.43 5.73 7.20
N ILE A 46 -0.74 4.77 7.80
CA ILE A 46 -0.63 3.40 7.29
C ILE A 46 -1.55 2.51 8.11
N PHE A 47 -2.48 1.86 7.43
CA PHE A 47 -3.42 0.90 7.99
C PHE A 47 -2.95 -0.51 7.67
N SER A 48 -2.84 -1.34 8.71
CA SER A 48 -2.49 -2.74 8.54
C SER A 48 -3.20 -3.63 9.56
N ALA A 49 -3.15 -4.93 9.32
CA ALA A 49 -4.07 -5.90 9.88
C ALA A 49 -3.33 -7.18 10.31
N PRO A 50 -2.49 -7.12 11.36
CA PRO A 50 -1.69 -8.28 11.78
C PRO A 50 -2.55 -9.35 12.47
N THR A 51 -2.54 -10.57 11.91
CA THR A 51 -3.29 -11.73 12.44
C THR A 51 -2.61 -12.40 13.64
N ALA A 52 -1.27 -12.35 13.74
CA ALA A 52 -0.53 -12.98 14.84
C ALA A 52 0.87 -12.38 15.01
N PRO A 53 1.42 -12.27 16.24
CA PRO A 53 2.77 -11.77 16.46
C PRO A 53 3.81 -12.69 15.78
N GLY A 54 4.61 -12.14 14.88
CA GLY A 54 5.67 -12.86 14.16
C GLY A 54 6.84 -11.94 13.80
N SER A 55 8.03 -12.51 13.61
CA SER A 55 9.27 -11.77 13.27
C SER A 55 9.10 -10.87 12.05
N ASP A 56 8.43 -11.37 11.02
CA ASP A 56 8.27 -10.70 9.73
C ASP A 56 7.41 -9.44 9.87
N GLN A 57 6.40 -9.49 10.75
CA GLN A 57 5.49 -8.38 11.00
C GLN A 57 6.17 -7.29 11.83
N THR A 58 6.98 -7.68 12.82
CA THR A 58 7.78 -6.73 13.60
C THR A 58 8.74 -5.97 12.69
N LEU A 59 9.39 -6.66 11.75
CA LEU A 59 10.28 -6.02 10.78
C LEU A 59 9.51 -5.06 9.85
N ALA A 60 8.36 -5.49 9.33
CA ALA A 60 7.51 -4.67 8.48
C ALA A 60 7.07 -3.39 9.21
N ILE A 61 6.51 -3.49 10.42
CA ILE A 61 6.06 -2.31 11.18
C ILE A 61 7.21 -1.36 11.49
N ARG A 62 8.37 -1.89 11.88
CA ARG A 62 9.57 -1.05 12.10
C ARG A 62 10.00 -0.36 10.81
N SER A 63 9.94 -1.04 9.66
CA SER A 63 10.25 -0.45 8.36
C SER A 63 9.35 0.75 8.05
N TRP A 64 8.07 0.69 8.42
CA TRP A 64 7.12 1.77 8.18
C TRP A 64 7.37 2.97 9.08
N LEU A 65 7.70 2.72 10.36
CA LEU A 65 8.03 3.77 11.32
C LEU A 65 9.34 4.50 10.98
N ALA A 66 10.26 3.79 10.32
CA ALA A 66 11.55 4.29 9.82
C ALA A 66 11.43 5.26 8.64
N LEU A 67 10.33 5.19 7.89
CA LEU A 67 10.16 5.98 6.67
C LEU A 67 10.13 7.49 6.94
N SER A 68 9.45 7.90 8.02
CA SER A 68 9.34 9.30 8.42
C SER A 68 8.80 9.39 9.85
N PRO A 69 9.27 10.36 10.67
CA PRO A 69 8.78 10.57 12.03
C PRO A 69 7.30 10.99 12.10
N GLN A 70 6.72 11.48 11.00
CA GLN A 70 5.34 11.98 10.95
C GLN A 70 4.30 10.92 10.59
N ILE A 71 4.73 9.69 10.31
CA ILE A 71 3.82 8.60 9.96
C ILE A 71 3.16 8.05 11.22
N THR A 72 1.84 7.91 11.15
CA THR A 72 1.04 7.18 12.13
C THR A 72 0.69 5.80 11.56
N VAL A 73 0.84 4.76 12.36
CA VAL A 73 0.47 3.39 11.96
C VAL A 73 -0.74 2.96 12.79
N VAL A 74 -1.79 2.50 12.13
CA VAL A 74 -2.99 1.96 12.76
C VAL A 74 -3.03 0.46 12.49
N LEU A 75 -2.96 -0.33 13.56
CA LEU A 75 -3.01 -1.78 13.51
C LEU A 75 -4.40 -2.25 13.92
N PHE A 76 -5.07 -2.88 12.98
CA PHE A 76 -6.33 -3.56 13.20
C PHE A 76 -6.09 -5.00 13.67
N THR A 77 -6.19 -5.25 14.98
CA THR A 77 -5.86 -6.56 15.54
C THR A 77 -6.70 -6.91 16.75
N GLN A 78 -6.89 -8.22 16.96
CA GLN A 78 -7.52 -8.78 18.15
C GLN A 78 -6.56 -8.82 19.36
N HIS A 79 -5.25 -8.72 19.11
CA HIS A 79 -4.21 -8.91 20.13
C HIS A 79 -3.43 -7.60 20.38
N PRO A 80 -3.91 -6.72 21.28
CA PRO A 80 -3.27 -5.42 21.53
C PRO A 80 -1.88 -5.54 22.17
N SER A 81 -1.56 -6.68 22.80
CA SER A 81 -0.26 -6.95 23.41
C SER A 81 0.90 -6.93 22.41
N PHE A 82 0.65 -7.20 21.12
CA PHE A 82 1.69 -7.11 20.10
C PHE A 82 2.15 -5.67 19.86
N ALA A 83 1.22 -4.70 19.95
CA ALA A 83 1.49 -3.33 19.59
C ALA A 83 2.30 -2.56 20.64
N SER A 84 2.31 -3.02 21.90
CA SER A 84 3.02 -2.33 22.99
C SER A 84 4.53 -2.22 22.75
N ALA A 85 5.09 -3.02 21.83
CA ALA A 85 6.50 -3.00 21.46
C ALA A 85 6.89 -1.82 20.54
N PHE A 86 5.94 -1.11 19.93
CA PHE A 86 6.21 -0.15 18.84
C PHE A 86 6.00 1.33 19.23
N GLY A 87 5.71 1.62 20.50
CA GLY A 87 5.62 2.98 21.04
C GLY A 87 4.31 3.71 20.71
N SER A 88 4.27 5.02 20.99
CA SER A 88 3.06 5.86 20.91
C SER A 88 2.58 6.20 19.49
N ARG A 89 3.40 5.92 18.47
CA ARG A 89 3.08 6.17 17.05
C ARG A 89 2.23 5.07 16.41
N VAL A 90 2.08 3.95 17.11
CA VAL A 90 1.28 2.81 16.68
C VAL A 90 -0.01 2.78 17.49
N LEU A 91 -1.12 2.97 16.80
CA LEU A 91 -2.46 2.89 17.38
C LEU A 91 -3.02 1.50 17.12
N VAL A 92 -3.74 0.96 18.10
CA VAL A 92 -4.45 -0.32 17.96
C VAL A 92 -5.93 -0.07 17.92
N ASP A 93 -6.59 -0.65 16.92
CA ASP A 93 -8.04 -0.66 16.83
C ASP A 93 -8.55 -2.10 16.68
N SER A 94 -9.32 -2.56 17.67
CA SER A 94 -9.95 -3.88 17.67
C SER A 94 -11.45 -3.82 17.36
N THR A 95 -11.98 -2.64 17.02
CA THR A 95 -13.42 -2.39 16.82
C THR A 95 -13.92 -2.75 15.42
N ILE A 96 -13.10 -3.43 14.62
CA ILE A 96 -13.45 -3.97 13.30
C ILE A 96 -13.95 -5.41 13.41
N ASP A 97 -14.65 -5.86 12.38
CA ASP A 97 -15.08 -7.25 12.27
C ASP A 97 -13.95 -8.14 11.76
N PHE A 98 -13.89 -9.35 12.30
CA PHE A 98 -12.91 -10.38 11.94
C PHE A 98 -13.62 -11.66 11.55
N THR A 99 -12.96 -12.42 10.67
CA THR A 99 -13.32 -13.81 10.38
C THR A 99 -12.99 -14.71 11.58
N PHE A 100 -13.49 -15.95 11.56
CA PHE A 100 -13.20 -16.97 12.56
C PHE A 100 -11.69 -17.23 12.74
N LEU A 101 -10.89 -17.06 11.67
CA LEU A 101 -9.44 -17.24 11.69
C LEU A 101 -8.68 -15.99 12.15
N GLY A 102 -9.38 -14.94 12.58
CA GLY A 102 -8.76 -13.67 13.00
C GLY A 102 -8.32 -12.77 11.85
N THR A 103 -8.67 -13.10 10.60
CA THR A 103 -8.41 -12.21 9.45
C THR A 103 -9.45 -11.09 9.44
N PRO A 104 -9.04 -9.82 9.41
CA PRO A 104 -9.97 -8.69 9.42
C PRO A 104 -10.66 -8.50 8.08
N PHE A 105 -11.91 -8.03 8.13
CA PHE A 105 -12.66 -7.69 6.93
C PHE A 105 -12.21 -6.33 6.38
N PHE A 106 -11.84 -6.30 5.11
CA PHE A 106 -11.36 -5.09 4.44
C PHE A 106 -12.39 -3.95 4.45
N HIS A 107 -13.69 -4.26 4.31
CA HIS A 107 -14.74 -3.24 4.37
C HIS A 107 -14.83 -2.60 5.75
N SER A 108 -14.73 -3.37 6.84
CA SER A 108 -14.70 -2.83 8.21
C SER A 108 -13.45 -1.98 8.43
N MET A 109 -12.28 -2.40 7.92
CA MET A 109 -11.05 -1.59 7.95
C MET A 109 -11.22 -0.26 7.22
N LEU A 110 -11.84 -0.28 6.04
CA LEU A 110 -12.09 0.92 5.22
C LEU A 110 -13.09 1.88 5.87
N GLU A 111 -14.12 1.36 6.55
CA GLU A 111 -15.05 2.20 7.30
C GLU A 111 -14.38 2.85 8.50
N LYS A 112 -13.57 2.09 9.25
CA LYS A 112 -12.84 2.63 10.41
C LYS A 112 -11.74 3.60 10.01
N SER A 113 -11.07 3.40 8.88
CA SER A 113 -10.04 4.32 8.42
C SER A 113 -10.57 5.74 8.21
N ARG A 114 -11.87 5.91 7.89
CA ARG A 114 -12.51 7.22 7.71
C ARG A 114 -12.63 8.04 9.00
N VAL A 115 -12.50 7.40 10.17
CA VAL A 115 -12.53 8.09 11.46
C VAL A 115 -11.22 8.86 11.70
N TYR A 116 -10.13 8.45 11.02
CA TYR A 116 -8.83 9.08 11.17
C TYR A 116 -8.70 10.30 10.25
N THR A 117 -8.27 11.43 10.82
CA THR A 117 -7.96 12.63 10.04
C THR A 117 -6.58 12.45 9.41
N THR A 118 -6.52 12.20 8.11
CA THR A 118 -5.27 11.89 7.39
C THR A 118 -5.33 12.48 5.99
N ASP A 119 -4.20 12.89 5.44
CA ASP A 119 -4.11 13.45 4.08
C ASP A 119 -3.86 12.35 3.05
N ILE A 120 -3.12 11.31 3.43
CA ILE A 120 -2.83 10.14 2.60
C ILE A 120 -3.10 8.88 3.42
N THR A 121 -4.01 8.04 2.93
CA THR A 121 -4.31 6.73 3.50
C THR A 121 -3.59 5.64 2.72
N VAL A 122 -2.84 4.78 3.40
CA VAL A 122 -2.14 3.64 2.78
C VAL A 122 -2.57 2.35 3.45
N PHE A 123 -3.03 1.37 2.70
CA PHE A 123 -3.30 0.02 3.20
C PHE A 123 -2.16 -0.92 2.81
N VAL A 124 -1.57 -1.57 3.81
CA VAL A 124 -0.39 -2.42 3.60
C VAL A 124 -0.56 -3.74 4.32
N ASP A 125 -0.18 -4.84 3.65
CA ASP A 125 -0.15 -6.16 4.26
C ASP A 125 0.88 -6.19 5.42
N PRO A 126 0.55 -6.78 6.57
CA PRO A 126 1.39 -6.76 7.77
C PRO A 126 2.77 -7.42 7.60
N ARG A 127 3.02 -8.16 6.52
CA ARG A 127 4.32 -8.78 6.21
C ARG A 127 5.12 -7.99 5.17
N THR A 128 4.57 -6.90 4.64
CA THR A 128 5.21 -6.12 3.58
C THR A 128 6.15 -5.08 4.16
N VAL A 129 7.42 -5.18 3.80
CA VAL A 129 8.45 -4.16 4.10
C VAL A 129 8.33 -3.01 3.10
N LEU A 130 8.31 -1.78 3.60
CA LEU A 130 8.28 -0.57 2.75
C LEU A 130 9.65 0.08 2.66
N VAL A 131 9.93 0.66 1.51
CA VAL A 131 11.18 1.37 1.22
C VAL A 131 11.00 2.90 1.32
N PRO A 132 12.04 3.66 1.69
CA PRO A 132 12.00 5.12 1.85
C PRO A 132 11.45 5.88 0.63
N ASP A 133 11.74 5.38 -0.58
CA ASP A 133 11.28 5.97 -1.85
C ASP A 133 9.75 6.00 -2.00
N LEU A 134 9.02 5.21 -1.19
CA LEU A 134 7.58 5.30 -1.14
C LEU A 134 7.13 6.69 -0.69
N ILE A 135 7.78 7.28 0.33
CA ILE A 135 7.35 8.56 0.87
C ILE A 135 7.60 9.70 -0.11
N SER A 136 8.73 9.68 -0.82
CA SER A 136 8.99 10.68 -1.87
C SER A 136 7.95 10.57 -2.99
N THR A 137 7.57 9.35 -3.37
CA THR A 137 6.51 9.10 -4.36
C THR A 137 5.16 9.61 -3.87
N LEU A 138 4.80 9.36 -2.61
CA LEU A 138 3.54 9.83 -2.01
C LEU A 138 3.48 11.35 -1.89
N ASN A 139 4.59 11.99 -1.51
CA ASN A 139 4.69 13.46 -1.47
C ASN A 139 4.53 14.06 -2.86
N TYR A 140 5.19 13.48 -3.87
CA TYR A 140 5.01 13.91 -5.25
C TYR A 140 3.56 13.73 -5.74
N ALA A 141 2.93 12.61 -5.40
CA ALA A 141 1.53 12.37 -5.72
C ALA A 141 0.59 13.36 -5.03
N TYR A 142 0.92 13.78 -3.81
CA TYR A 142 0.17 14.82 -3.09
C TYR A 142 0.25 16.19 -3.77
N GLU A 143 1.39 16.52 -4.38
CA GLU A 143 1.58 17.78 -5.12
C GLU A 143 0.83 17.85 -6.46
N LEU A 144 0.35 16.72 -6.99
CA LEU A 144 -0.37 16.66 -8.27
C LEU A 144 -1.77 17.30 -8.21
N ASP A 145 -2.28 17.65 -7.01
CA ASP A 145 -3.57 18.31 -6.74
C ASP A 145 -4.75 17.68 -7.50
N ARG A 146 -4.77 16.34 -7.55
CA ARG A 146 -5.81 15.52 -8.20
C ARG A 146 -6.11 14.29 -7.36
N ASP A 147 -7.31 13.74 -7.53
CA ASP A 147 -7.65 12.44 -6.97
C ASP A 147 -6.81 11.34 -7.63
N TRP A 148 -6.16 10.52 -6.80
CA TRP A 148 -5.35 9.39 -7.26
C TRP A 148 -5.59 8.17 -6.38
N LEU A 149 -5.45 6.98 -6.99
CA LEU A 149 -5.45 5.70 -6.31
C LEU A 149 -4.24 4.91 -6.79
N LEU A 150 -3.33 4.59 -5.88
CA LEU A 150 -2.16 3.77 -6.16
C LEU A 150 -2.41 2.34 -5.67
N VAL A 151 -2.27 1.37 -6.56
CA VAL A 151 -2.32 -0.06 -6.22
C VAL A 151 -0.99 -0.68 -6.62
N ALA A 152 -0.32 -1.30 -5.65
CA ALA A 152 0.95 -2.00 -5.86
C ALA A 152 0.80 -3.48 -5.49
N SER A 153 1.55 -4.34 -6.16
CA SER A 153 1.65 -5.76 -5.85
C SER A 153 3.01 -6.07 -5.23
N LEU A 154 3.00 -6.92 -4.21
CA LEU A 154 4.20 -7.34 -3.51
C LEU A 154 5.06 -8.23 -4.41
N ARG A 155 6.36 -7.94 -4.52
CA ARG A 155 7.33 -8.89 -5.07
C ARG A 155 7.86 -9.75 -3.94
N ASN A 156 7.61 -11.06 -4.02
CA ASN A 156 8.19 -12.01 -3.07
C ASN A 156 9.68 -12.17 -3.40
N VAL A 157 10.54 -11.55 -2.59
CA VAL A 157 11.98 -11.76 -2.64
C VAL A 157 12.30 -12.76 -1.54
N SER A 158 12.80 -13.94 -1.92
CA SER A 158 13.14 -15.03 -1.00
C SER A 158 14.22 -14.65 0.03
N TYR A 159 14.98 -13.60 -0.24
CA TYR A 159 16.03 -13.10 0.62
C TYR A 159 16.15 -11.58 0.50
N PHE A 160 15.83 -10.87 1.59
CA PHE A 160 15.99 -9.43 1.69
C PHE A 160 17.29 -9.15 2.49
N PRO A 161 18.38 -8.69 1.85
CA PRO A 161 19.72 -8.62 2.46
C PRO A 161 19.90 -7.42 3.41
N PHE A 162 18.81 -6.74 3.76
CA PHE A 162 18.84 -5.52 4.56
C PHE A 162 18.14 -5.73 5.90
N ARG A 163 18.83 -5.34 6.97
CA ARG A 163 18.32 -5.32 8.34
C ARG A 163 18.12 -3.89 8.75
N LEU A 164 16.96 -3.55 9.27
CA LEU A 164 16.75 -2.25 9.88
C LEU A 164 17.46 -2.23 11.24
N ASP A 165 18.20 -1.17 11.55
CA ASP A 165 18.84 -1.02 12.84
C ASP A 165 17.81 -1.01 14.00
N ASP A 166 18.27 -1.28 15.22
CA ASP A 166 17.38 -1.35 16.39
C ASP A 166 16.71 -0.01 16.71
N ALA A 167 17.29 1.10 16.25
CA ALA A 167 16.73 2.44 16.34
C ALA A 167 15.65 2.70 15.28
N GLY A 168 15.57 1.89 14.22
CA GLY A 168 14.64 2.08 13.12
C GLY A 168 14.95 3.29 12.25
N GLU A 169 16.18 3.79 12.25
CA GLU A 169 16.57 5.00 11.50
C GLU A 169 17.34 4.67 10.22
N HIS A 170 18.04 3.53 10.21
CA HIS A 170 18.94 3.19 9.11
C HIS A 170 18.81 1.74 8.67
N TRP A 171 18.79 1.55 7.35
CA TRP A 171 18.93 0.24 6.75
C TRP A 171 20.40 -0.16 6.71
N LEU A 172 20.70 -1.33 7.26
CA LEU A 172 22.02 -1.94 7.30
C LEU A 172 22.04 -3.14 6.37
N ARG A 173 23.15 -3.36 5.67
CA ARG A 173 23.43 -4.62 4.97
C ARG A 173 23.96 -5.65 5.97
N GLU A 174 23.98 -6.94 5.59
CA GLU A 174 24.50 -8.02 6.46
C GLU A 174 25.93 -7.80 6.97
N ASP A 175 26.74 -7.03 6.25
CA ASP A 175 28.10 -6.61 6.63
C ASP A 175 28.12 -5.46 7.65
N GLY A 176 26.96 -4.97 8.09
CA GLY A 176 26.79 -3.85 9.01
C GLY A 176 26.96 -2.47 8.37
N GLN A 177 27.14 -2.38 7.05
CA GLN A 177 27.27 -1.11 6.35
C GLN A 177 25.90 -0.44 6.13
N ARG A 178 25.86 0.89 6.29
CA ARG A 178 24.66 1.70 6.07
C ARG A 178 24.32 1.76 4.59
N VAL A 179 23.08 1.47 4.24
CA VAL A 179 22.58 1.53 2.86
C VAL A 179 21.90 2.87 2.63
N ARG A 180 22.38 3.62 1.63
CA ARG A 180 21.64 4.75 1.07
C ARG A 180 20.70 4.20 -0.01
N LEU A 181 19.40 4.24 0.23
CA LEU A 181 18.41 3.59 -0.63
C LEU A 181 18.20 4.26 -2.01
N ALA A 182 18.89 5.36 -2.31
CA ALA A 182 18.74 6.11 -3.56
C ALA A 182 19.53 5.57 -4.78
N GLY A 183 20.00 4.32 -4.78
CA GLY A 183 20.65 3.74 -5.97
C GLY A 183 21.29 2.36 -5.74
N ASP A 184 21.85 2.12 -4.56
CA ASP A 184 22.60 0.89 -4.27
C ASP A 184 21.69 -0.32 -4.00
N ALA A 185 20.45 -0.08 -3.57
CA ALA A 185 19.47 -1.13 -3.34
C ALA A 185 19.01 -1.75 -4.68
N TRP A 186 18.76 -0.93 -5.70
CA TRP A 186 18.34 -1.38 -7.02
C TRP A 186 19.43 -2.16 -7.76
N SER A 187 20.69 -1.75 -7.64
CA SER A 187 21.81 -2.48 -8.25
C SER A 187 21.98 -3.87 -7.61
N SER A 188 21.83 -3.99 -6.28
CA SER A 188 21.94 -5.29 -5.60
C SER A 188 20.77 -6.24 -5.91
N LEU A 189 19.54 -5.73 -6.00
CA LEU A 189 18.37 -6.53 -6.38
C LEU A 189 18.39 -6.93 -7.86
N ALA A 190 18.92 -6.07 -8.74
CA ALA A 190 19.11 -6.38 -10.14
C ALA A 190 20.20 -7.45 -10.35
N VAL A 191 21.32 -7.37 -9.61
CA VAL A 191 22.38 -8.38 -9.63
C VAL A 191 21.86 -9.74 -9.15
N GLU A 192 21.06 -9.78 -8.09
CA GLU A 192 20.49 -11.04 -7.59
C GLU A 192 19.40 -11.60 -8.54
N SER A 193 18.63 -10.75 -9.22
CA SER A 193 17.68 -11.20 -10.26
C SER A 193 18.39 -11.88 -11.44
N LEU A 194 19.59 -11.42 -11.82
CA LEU A 194 20.39 -12.07 -12.86
C LEU A 194 20.99 -13.40 -12.36
N ARG A 195 21.35 -13.47 -11.08
CA ARG A 195 21.90 -14.68 -10.45
C ARG A 195 20.85 -15.77 -10.24
N GLY A 196 19.65 -15.40 -9.82
CA GLY A 196 18.49 -16.31 -9.72
C GLY A 196 18.04 -16.84 -11.09
N GLY A 197 18.15 -16.01 -12.13
CA GLY A 197 17.91 -16.43 -13.52
C GLY A 197 18.93 -17.46 -14.01
N GLN A 198 20.23 -17.28 -13.73
CA GLN A 198 21.27 -18.24 -14.15
C GLN A 198 21.15 -19.61 -13.45
N ASN A 199 20.72 -19.65 -12.19
CA ASN A 199 20.52 -20.91 -11.47
C ASN A 199 19.31 -21.71 -12.00
N ALA A 200 18.31 -21.06 -12.60
CA ALA A 200 17.19 -21.74 -13.24
C ALA A 200 17.58 -22.41 -14.57
N TYR A 201 18.52 -21.82 -15.34
CA TYR A 201 19.02 -22.41 -16.59
C TYR A 201 20.08 -23.51 -16.38
N GLY A 202 20.72 -23.57 -15.20
CA GLY A 202 21.69 -24.62 -14.86
C GLY A 202 21.06 -25.96 -14.46
N LEU A 203 19.80 -25.97 -14.02
CA LEU A 203 19.13 -27.19 -13.53
C LEU A 203 18.37 -27.97 -14.61
N GLU A 204 18.13 -27.39 -15.80
CA GLU A 204 17.53 -28.13 -16.93
C GLU A 204 18.54 -28.94 -17.77
N GLN A 205 19.84 -28.61 -17.73
CA GLN A 205 20.85 -29.29 -18.55
C GLN A 205 21.39 -30.59 -17.91
N GLN A 206 21.09 -30.89 -16.64
CA GLN A 206 21.65 -32.07 -15.94
C GLN A 206 20.68 -33.26 -15.85
N LYS A 207 19.51 -33.22 -16.50
CA LYS A 207 18.52 -34.32 -16.49
C LYS A 207 18.44 -35.14 -17.78
N SER A 208 19.29 -34.89 -18.78
CA SER A 208 19.24 -35.56 -20.10
C SER A 208 20.45 -36.44 -20.42
N THR A 209 21.09 -37.05 -19.42
CA THR A 209 22.11 -38.09 -19.65
C THR A 209 22.06 -39.15 -18.56
N PHE A 210 20.99 -39.93 -18.52
CA PHE A 210 20.98 -41.28 -17.93
C PHE A 210 19.75 -42.02 -18.45
N THR A 211 19.88 -42.61 -19.64
CA THR A 211 19.26 -43.89 -20.01
C THR A 211 20.17 -44.58 -21.01
#